data_AF-A0A7W8HQ68-F1
#
_entry.id   AF-A0A7W8HQ68-F1
#
_cell.length_a   1.000
_cell.length_b   1.000
_cell.length_c   1.000
_cell.angle_alpha   90.00
_cell.angle_beta   90.00
_cell.angle_gamma   90.00
#
_symmetry.space_group_name_H-M   'P 1'
#
loop_
_entity.id
_entity.type
_entity.pdbx_description
1 polymer ?
#
loop_
_entity_poly.entity_id
_entity_poly.type
_entity_poly.pdbx_seq_one_letter_code
_entity_poly.pdbx_strand_id
1 'polypeptide(L)'
;MNKIVREHYPVENLPADLREGLEAGSTVRVVVEMEGDAPNPAKASFEDFMKKVEAYRSQDDRRVTTAEAVARIRELRDEWDD
;
A
#
# COMPACT_ATOMS: atom_id res chain seq x y z
N MET A 1 6.57 -1.61 -1.52
CA MET A 1 6.61 -2.05 -0.10
C MET A 1 7.92 -2.80 0.11
N ASN A 2 9.03 -2.05 0.20
CA ASN A 2 10.38 -2.62 0.31
C ASN A 2 10.94 -2.21 1.67
N LYS A 3 11.21 -3.20 2.53
CA LYS A 3 11.77 -3.00 3.87
C LYS A 3 13.09 -3.74 3.95
N ILE A 4 14.17 -3.03 4.29
CA ILE A 4 15.49 -3.63 4.49
C ILE A 4 15.78 -3.63 5.98
N VAL A 5 15.91 -4.83 6.55
CA VAL A 5 16.32 -5.02 7.95
C VAL A 5 17.75 -5.55 7.94
N ARG A 6 18.67 -4.79 8.54
CA ARG A 6 20.04 -5.24 8.76
C ARG A 6 20.28 -5.39 10.25
N GLU A 7 20.47 -6.63 10.67
CA GLU A 7 20.84 -6.98 12.03
C GLU A 7 22.36 -6.96 12.18
N HIS A 8 22.83 -6.66 13.40
CA HIS A 8 24.26 -6.61 13.72
C HIS A 8 25.06 -5.66 12.80
N TYR A 9 24.52 -4.48 12.53
CA TYR A 9 25.24 -3.46 11.79
C TYR A 9 26.23 -2.73 12.72
N PRO A 10 27.53 -2.66 12.38
CA PRO A 10 28.51 -1.99 13.23
C PRO A 10 28.24 -0.48 13.26
N VAL A 11 28.28 0.10 14.47
CA VAL A 11 28.04 1.53 14.70
C VAL A 11 29.04 2.43 13.95
N GLU A 12 30.21 1.91 13.60
CA GLU A 12 31.22 2.65 12.83
C GLU A 12 30.75 3.00 11.42
N ASN A 13 29.86 2.19 10.84
CA ASN A 13 29.32 2.42 9.49
C ASN A 13 28.03 3.23 9.50
N LEU A 14 27.60 3.75 10.66
CA LEU A 14 26.49 4.69 10.75
C LEU A 14 26.99 6.12 10.44
N PRO A 15 26.17 6.94 9.76
CA PRO A 15 26.47 8.35 9.60
C PRO A 15 26.51 9.07 10.96
N ALA A 16 27.30 10.15 11.03
CA ALA A 16 27.68 10.80 12.30
C ALA A 16 26.49 11.37 13.09
N ASP A 17 25.43 11.74 12.39
CA ASP A 17 24.15 12.24 12.92
C ASP A 17 23.37 11.17 13.71
N LEU A 18 23.47 9.90 13.32
CA LEU A 18 22.81 8.78 13.98
C LEU A 18 23.73 8.03 14.97
N ARG A 19 25.01 8.43 15.04
CA ARG A 19 26.02 7.86 15.93
C ARG A 19 26.01 8.52 17.32
N GLU A 20 25.38 9.69 17.45
CA GLU A 20 25.34 10.45 18.71
C GLU A 20 24.57 9.66 19.80
N GLY A 21 25.27 9.32 20.89
CA GLY A 21 24.70 8.57 22.02
C GLY A 21 24.84 7.04 21.96
N LEU A 22 25.50 6.47 20.94
CA LEU A 22 25.79 5.04 20.85
C LEU A 22 27.25 4.73 21.20
N GLU A 23 27.48 3.68 22.00
CA GLU A 23 28.82 3.25 22.38
C GLU A 23 29.61 2.75 21.17
N ALA A 24 30.85 3.24 21.02
CA ALA A 24 31.77 2.80 19.98
C ALA A 24 32.06 1.29 20.14
N GLY A 25 31.81 0.51 19.08
CA GLY A 25 32.00 -0.95 19.08
C GLY A 25 30.74 -1.77 19.35
N SER A 26 29.59 -1.14 19.61
CA SER A 26 28.31 -1.84 19.70
C SER A 26 27.76 -2.20 18.32
N THR A 27 26.89 -3.21 18.27
CA THR A 27 26.14 -3.59 17.08
C THR A 27 24.69 -3.16 17.22
N VAL A 28 24.14 -2.50 16.20
CA VAL A 28 22.76 -2.01 16.21
C VAL A 28 21.95 -2.67 15.11
N ARG A 29 20.62 -2.65 15.29
CA ARG A 29 19.66 -3.05 14.26
C ARG A 29 19.25 -1.82 13.47
N VAL A 30 19.58 -1.78 12.19
CA VAL A 30 19.19 -0.70 11.28
C VAL A 30 17.96 -1.14 10.50
N VAL A 31 16.91 -0.34 10.59
CA VAL A 31 15.69 -0.51 9.80
C VAL A 31 15.64 0.64 8.80
N VAL A 32 15.93 0.35 7.54
CA VAL A 32 15.82 1.34 6.45
C VAL A 32 14.46 1.16 5.80
N GLU A 33 13.59 2.13 6.03
CA GLU A 33 12.31 2.25 5.34
C GLU A 33 12.49 3.34 4.29
N MET A 34 12.50 2.95 3.01
CA MET A 34 12.29 3.93 1.96
C MET A 34 10.82 4.33 2.06
N GLU A 35 10.54 5.63 2.23
CA GLU A 35 9.31 6.22 1.74
C GLU A 35 9.30 6.04 0.22
N GLY A 36 9.00 4.82 -0.21
CA GLY A 36 8.43 4.61 -1.52
C GLY A 36 7.19 5.48 -1.56
N ASP A 37 7.07 6.23 -2.64
CA ASP A 37 5.88 6.94 -3.10
C ASP A 37 4.69 5.95 -3.14
N ALA A 38 4.22 5.53 -1.97
CA ALA A 38 2.89 4.99 -1.83
C ALA A 38 2.02 6.14 -2.33
N PRO A 39 1.20 5.94 -3.37
CA PRO A 39 0.41 7.02 -3.92
C PRO A 39 -0.43 7.57 -2.79
N ASN A 40 0.01 8.69 -2.22
CA ASN A 40 -0.67 9.31 -1.11
C ASN A 40 -1.98 9.82 -1.72
N PRO A 41 -3.15 9.29 -1.34
CA PRO A 41 -4.40 9.75 -1.92
C PRO A 41 -4.60 11.25 -1.67
N ALA A 42 -3.92 11.85 -0.68
CA ALA A 42 -3.90 13.28 -0.42
C ALA A 42 -2.97 14.10 -1.34
N LYS A 43 -2.05 13.45 -2.09
CA LYS A 43 -1.19 14.09 -3.09
C LYS A 43 -1.69 13.88 -4.53
N ALA A 44 -2.72 13.08 -4.74
CA ALA A 44 -3.30 12.91 -6.06
C ALA A 44 -3.93 14.23 -6.53
N SER A 45 -3.45 14.76 -7.66
CA SER A 45 -4.09 15.91 -8.30
C SER A 45 -5.53 15.57 -8.66
N PHE A 46 -6.41 16.56 -8.68
CA PHE A 46 -7.77 16.42 -9.19
C PHE A 46 -7.79 15.79 -10.59
N GLU A 47 -6.80 16.10 -11.42
CA GLU A 47 -6.66 15.53 -12.76
C GLU A 47 -6.34 14.02 -12.72
N ASP A 48 -5.48 13.58 -11.81
CA ASP A 48 -5.14 12.16 -11.64
C ASP A 48 -6.33 11.38 -11.07
N PHE A 49 -7.11 12.01 -10.21
CA PHE A 49 -8.37 11.46 -9.73
C PHE A 49 -9.38 11.30 -10.87
N MET A 50 -9.56 12.33 -11.71
CA MET A 50 -10.47 12.27 -12.86
C MET A 50 -10.06 11.19 -13.87
N LYS A 51 -8.75 11.04 -14.16
CA LYS A 51 -8.24 9.95 -15.00
C LYS A 51 -8.56 8.57 -14.44
N LYS A 52 -8.46 8.37 -13.11
CA LYS A 52 -8.85 7.11 -12.46
C LYS A 52 -10.36 6.85 -12.57
N VAL A 53 -11.20 7.88 -12.40
CA VAL A 53 -12.66 7.76 -12.55
C VAL A 53 -13.02 7.38 -13.99
N GLU A 54 -12.38 7.99 -14.99
CA GLU A 54 -12.60 7.70 -16.40
C GLU A 54 -12.13 6.28 -16.77
N ALA A 55 -10.96 5.86 -16.29
CA ALA A 55 -10.47 4.50 -16.45
C ALA A 55 -11.43 3.48 -15.81
N TYR A 56 -11.93 3.76 -14.60
CA TYR A 56 -12.93 2.91 -13.93
C TYR A 56 -14.23 2.84 -14.73
N ARG A 57 -14.76 3.98 -15.20
CA ARG A 57 -15.98 4.04 -16.01
C ARG A 57 -15.85 3.37 -17.37
N SER A 58 -14.65 3.37 -17.96
CA SER A 58 -14.36 2.71 -19.23
C SER A 58 -14.14 1.20 -19.07
N GLN A 59 -13.74 0.75 -17.89
CA GLN A 59 -13.63 -0.67 -17.55
C GLN A 59 -14.95 -1.27 -17.06
N ASP A 60 -15.91 -0.44 -16.64
CA ASP A 60 -17.22 -0.87 -16.17
C ASP A 60 -18.15 -1.22 -17.34
N ASP A 61 -17.89 -2.37 -17.94
CA ASP A 61 -18.85 -3.17 -18.72
C ASP A 61 -19.89 -3.85 -17.79
N ARG A 62 -19.91 -3.51 -16.49
CA ARG A 62 -20.77 -4.10 -15.46
C ARG A 62 -21.94 -3.20 -15.10
N ARG A 63 -22.45 -2.45 -16.08
CA ARG A 63 -23.79 -1.86 -15.99
C ARG A 63 -24.84 -2.96 -16.09
N VAL A 64 -24.88 -3.80 -15.07
CA VAL A 64 -25.98 -4.74 -14.87
C VAL A 64 -27.20 -3.93 -14.47
N THR A 65 -28.33 -4.30 -15.02
CA THR A 65 -29.62 -3.76 -14.61
C THR A 65 -29.88 -4.12 -13.15
N THR A 66 -30.77 -3.37 -12.49
CA THR A 66 -31.20 -3.69 -11.13
C THR A 66 -31.73 -5.11 -11.02
N ALA A 67 -32.40 -5.62 -12.06
CA ALA A 67 -32.91 -6.98 -12.10
C ALA A 67 -31.79 -8.04 -12.10
N GLU A 68 -30.75 -7.84 -12.91
CA GLU A 68 -29.58 -8.73 -12.97
C GLU A 68 -28.77 -8.70 -11.67
N ALA A 69 -28.60 -7.52 -11.06
CA ALA A 69 -27.97 -7.39 -9.76
C ALA A 69 -28.74 -8.17 -8.67
N VAL A 70 -30.07 -8.05 -8.65
CA VAL A 70 -30.92 -8.77 -7.70
C VAL A 70 -30.87 -10.29 -7.94
N ALA A 71 -30.88 -10.74 -9.20
CA ALA A 71 -30.77 -12.15 -9.53
C ALA A 71 -29.46 -12.76 -9.01
N ARG A 72 -28.32 -12.08 -9.24
CA ARG A 72 -27.01 -12.51 -8.75
C ARG A 72 -26.93 -12.57 -7.22
N ILE A 73 -27.54 -11.60 -6.53
CA ILE A 73 -27.60 -11.60 -5.06
C ILE A 73 -28.42 -12.78 -4.54
N ARG A 74 -29.52 -13.14 -5.22
CA ARG A 74 -30.35 -14.28 -4.82
C ARG A 74 -29.62 -15.61 -5.01
N GLU A 75 -28.97 -15.80 -6.16
CA GLU A 75 -28.15 -16.99 -6.43
C GLU A 75 -27.08 -17.18 -5.34
N LEU A 76 -26.32 -16.12 -5.01
CA LEU A 76 -25.33 -16.16 -3.94
C LEU A 76 -25.93 -16.46 -2.57
N ARG A 77 -27.16 -16.03 -2.30
CA ARG A 77 -27.82 -16.31 -1.02
C ARG A 77 -28.29 -17.77 -0.97
N ASP A 78 -28.89 -18.24 -2.05
CA ASP A 78 -29.44 -19.58 -2.12
C ASP A 78 -28.32 -20.64 -2.05
N GLU A 79 -27.11 -20.35 -2.55
CA GLU A 79 -25.88 -21.15 -2.35
C GLU A 79 -25.43 -21.28 -0.87
N TRP A 80 -25.87 -20.40 0.02
CA TRP A 80 -25.53 -20.43 1.44
C TRP A 80 -26.60 -21.10 2.32
N ASP A 81 -27.80 -21.27 1.78
CA ASP A 81 -28.93 -21.89 2.48
C ASP A 81 -28.98 -23.44 2.29
N ASP A 82 -28.15 -24.00 1.41
CA ASP A 82 -27.86 -25.44 1.22
C ASP A 82 -26.58 -25.89 1.97
#